data_AF-A0A7S2GAI0-F1
#
_entry.id   AF-A0A7S2GAI0-F1
#
_cell.length_a   1.000
_cell.length_b   1.000
_cell.length_c   1.000
_cell.angle_alpha   90.00
_cell.angle_beta   90.00
_cell.angle_gamma   90.00
#
_symmetry.space_group_name_H-M   'P 1'
#
loop_
_entity.id
_entity.type
_entity.pdbx_description
1 polymer ?
#
loop_
_entity_poly.entity_id
_entity_poly.type
_entity_poly.pdbx_seq_one_letter_code
_entity_poly.pdbx_strand_id
1 'polypeptide(L)'
;TDTIDITELRSSVVDSLNNNGILAAFMCALAGQIYTSPPEEAICFGDSAVKIMQCIEWLAMGLFFLVTMMTIVLNSDIDGVPDTLLIAHLQESLTMHSITAILLMCGVAVLAVGYGVDINERVGCPGLPWGLFAAPLFPLGSLAFLAYMRSLRRTTGRTNQWNSQLGKSACVPWADLLVSAEDGDIREAAAADGVVLMEPVG
;
A
#
# COMPACT_ATOMS: atom_id res chain seq x y z
N THR A 1 -19.61 10.08 -22.38
CA THR A 1 -19.73 10.71 -21.06
C THR A 1 -19.63 9.57 -20.08
N ASP A 2 -18.41 9.28 -19.63
CA ASP A 2 -18.17 8.25 -18.64
C ASP A 2 -18.29 8.93 -17.28
N THR A 3 -19.53 9.05 -16.79
CA THR A 3 -19.81 9.45 -15.42
C THR A 3 -19.25 8.39 -14.50
N ILE A 4 -18.27 8.73 -13.67
CA ILE A 4 -17.75 7.81 -12.65
C ILE A 4 -18.91 7.41 -11.75
N ASP A 5 -19.17 6.11 -11.63
CA ASP A 5 -20.13 5.60 -10.68
C ASP A 5 -19.53 5.76 -9.27
N ILE A 6 -20.11 6.70 -8.52
CA ILE A 6 -19.67 7.02 -7.14
C ILE A 6 -19.77 5.77 -6.25
N THR A 7 -20.72 4.87 -6.55
CA THR A 7 -20.89 3.58 -5.86
C THR A 7 -19.71 2.66 -6.12
N GLU A 8 -19.23 2.61 -7.37
CA GLU A 8 -18.06 1.83 -7.76
C GLU A 8 -16.78 2.40 -7.13
N LEU A 9 -16.64 3.73 -7.10
CA LEU A 9 -15.52 4.38 -6.42
C LEU A 9 -15.50 4.06 -4.92
N ARG A 10 -16.65 4.19 -4.24
CA ARG A 10 -16.79 3.87 -2.81
C ARG A 10 -16.40 2.41 -2.54
N SER A 11 -16.96 1.48 -3.30
CA SER A 11 -16.65 0.04 -3.12
C SER A 11 -15.17 -0.25 -3.36
N SER A 12 -14.55 0.34 -4.37
CA SER A 12 -13.11 0.18 -4.65
C SER A 12 -12.21 0.70 -3.53
N VAL A 13 -12.56 1.85 -2.92
CA VAL A 13 -11.83 2.40 -1.77
C VAL A 13 -11.97 1.48 -0.56
N VAL A 14 -13.20 1.09 -0.22
CA VAL A 14 -13.50 0.21 0.93
C VAL A 14 -12.85 -1.16 0.76
N ASP A 15 -12.92 -1.75 -0.42
CA ASP A 15 -12.28 -3.04 -0.72
C ASP A 15 -10.75 -2.93 -0.58
N SER A 16 -10.16 -1.85 -1.08
CA SER A 16 -8.72 -1.61 -0.93
C SER A 16 -8.31 -1.49 0.53
N LEU A 17 -9.09 -0.78 1.35
CA LEU A 17 -8.83 -0.62 2.78
C LEU A 17 -9.01 -1.96 3.51
N ASN A 18 -10.12 -2.67 3.27
CA ASN A 18 -10.39 -3.99 3.85
C ASN A 18 -9.27 -4.99 3.53
N ASN A 19 -8.81 -5.04 2.28
CA ASN A 19 -7.70 -5.90 1.89
C ASN A 19 -6.41 -5.55 2.66
N ASN A 20 -6.10 -4.27 2.84
CA ASN A 20 -4.95 -3.84 3.63
C ASN A 20 -5.09 -4.24 5.11
N GLY A 21 -6.28 -4.04 5.70
CA GLY A 21 -6.55 -4.40 7.09
C GLY A 21 -6.50 -5.90 7.35
N ILE A 22 -7.12 -6.71 6.50
CA ILE A 22 -7.09 -8.18 6.59
C ILE A 22 -5.66 -8.69 6.44
N LEU A 23 -4.92 -8.18 5.45
CA LEU A 23 -3.52 -8.57 5.24
C LEU A 23 -2.66 -8.17 6.44
N ALA A 24 -2.85 -6.98 7.00
CA ALA A 24 -2.16 -6.54 8.21
C ALA A 24 -2.46 -7.47 9.39
N ALA A 25 -3.73 -7.80 9.64
CA ALA A 25 -4.11 -8.70 10.73
C ALA A 25 -3.47 -10.10 10.56
N PHE A 26 -3.47 -10.63 9.34
CA PHE A 26 -2.82 -11.91 9.03
C PHE A 26 -1.30 -11.85 9.28
N MET A 27 -0.63 -10.80 8.79
CA MET A 27 0.81 -10.63 8.99
C MET A 27 1.17 -10.37 10.47
N CYS A 28 0.30 -9.70 11.22
CA CYS A 28 0.46 -9.54 12.66
C CYS A 28 0.39 -10.88 13.40
N ALA A 29 -0.54 -11.76 13.01
CA ALA A 29 -0.64 -13.11 13.57
C ALA A 29 0.60 -13.96 13.23
N LEU A 30 1.08 -13.86 11.99
CA LEU A 30 2.30 -14.55 11.54
C LEU A 30 3.53 -14.07 12.33
N ALA A 31 3.71 -12.75 12.48
CA ALA A 31 4.78 -12.16 13.28
C ALA A 31 4.70 -12.60 14.76
N GLY A 32 3.48 -12.67 15.32
CA GLY A 32 3.25 -13.18 16.67
C GLY A 32 3.69 -14.63 16.86
N GLN A 33 3.47 -15.48 15.85
CA GLN A 33 3.96 -16.86 15.89
C GLN A 33 5.50 -16.90 15.90
N ILE A 34 6.16 -16.16 15.02
CA ILE A 34 7.64 -16.10 14.97
C ILE A 34 8.21 -15.57 16.29
N TYR A 35 7.60 -14.50 16.82
CA TYR A 35 8.01 -13.87 18.07
C TYR A 35 7.92 -14.81 19.29
N THR A 36 6.88 -15.64 19.36
CA THR A 36 6.62 -16.54 20.50
C THR A 36 7.36 -17.86 20.44
N SER A 37 7.91 -18.22 19.28
CA SER A 37 8.72 -19.42 19.10
C SER A 37 10.14 -19.08 18.62
N PRO A 38 10.98 -18.39 19.42
CA PRO A 38 12.36 -18.08 19.03
C PRO A 38 13.21 -19.36 18.86
N PRO A 39 14.36 -19.28 18.16
CA PRO A 39 15.28 -20.42 18.04
C PRO A 39 15.79 -20.86 19.42
N GLU A 40 15.67 -22.15 19.72
CA GLU A 40 16.06 -22.73 21.01
C GLU A 40 17.59 -22.78 21.20
N GLU A 41 18.31 -23.00 20.10
CA GLU A 41 19.77 -22.91 20.03
C GLU A 41 20.12 -21.85 18.99
N ALA A 42 20.68 -20.72 19.44
CA ALA A 42 21.11 -19.65 18.55
C ALA A 42 22.49 -19.98 17.99
N ILE A 43 22.52 -20.64 16.84
CA ILE A 43 23.72 -21.33 16.32
C ILE A 43 24.65 -20.36 15.55
N CYS A 44 24.16 -19.20 15.12
CA CYS A 44 24.92 -18.32 14.21
C CYS A 44 25.54 -17.12 14.94
N PHE A 45 24.73 -16.14 15.36
CA PHE A 45 25.17 -14.94 16.08
C PHE A 45 24.82 -15.00 17.58
N GLY A 46 24.07 -16.00 18.01
CA GLY A 46 23.77 -16.26 19.41
C GLY A 46 22.64 -15.39 19.97
N ASP A 47 22.51 -15.39 21.29
CA ASP A 47 21.41 -14.74 22.02
C ASP A 47 21.21 -13.25 21.69
N SER A 48 22.26 -12.56 21.27
CA SER A 48 22.18 -11.14 20.91
C SER A 48 21.34 -10.92 19.65
N ALA A 49 21.46 -11.79 18.64
CA ALA A 49 20.66 -11.72 17.43
C ALA A 49 19.20 -12.11 17.68
N VAL A 50 18.95 -13.09 18.56
CA VAL A 50 17.58 -13.45 18.97
C VAL A 50 16.86 -12.27 19.61
N LYS A 51 17.53 -11.50 20.47
CA LYS A 51 16.97 -10.27 21.06
C LYS A 51 16.70 -9.19 20.01
N ILE A 52 17.62 -8.99 19.07
CA ILE A 52 17.44 -8.03 17.96
C ILE A 52 16.23 -8.43 17.11
N MET A 53 16.13 -9.71 16.74
CA MET A 53 15.00 -10.27 16.01
C MET A 53 13.69 -10.02 16.75
N GLN A 54 13.62 -10.32 18.05
CA GLN A 54 12.41 -10.06 18.85
C GLN A 54 12.01 -8.58 18.85
N CYS A 55 12.96 -7.65 18.95
CA CYS A 55 12.67 -6.21 18.85
C CYS A 55 12.11 -5.83 17.47
N ILE A 56 12.67 -6.40 16.40
CA ILE A 56 12.24 -6.16 15.02
C ILE A 56 10.82 -6.72 14.79
N GLU A 57 10.57 -7.96 15.22
CA GLU A 57 9.26 -8.61 15.14
C GLU A 57 8.20 -7.84 15.94
N TRP A 58 8.55 -7.34 17.13
CA TRP A 58 7.66 -6.51 17.94
C TRP A 58 7.29 -5.21 17.24
N LEU A 59 8.27 -4.55 16.60
CA LEU A 59 8.03 -3.36 15.79
C LEU A 59 7.13 -3.67 14.59
N ALA A 60 7.35 -4.80 13.90
CA ALA A 60 6.50 -5.24 12.78
C ALA A 60 5.05 -5.47 13.21
N MET A 61 4.83 -6.19 14.32
CA MET A 61 3.50 -6.37 14.92
C MET A 61 2.83 -5.03 15.24
N GLY A 62 3.56 -4.08 15.82
CA GLY A 62 3.06 -2.74 16.09
C GLY A 62 2.60 -2.00 14.84
N LEU A 63 3.37 -2.09 13.74
CA LEU A 63 3.00 -1.50 12.45
C LEU A 63 1.73 -2.14 11.87
N PHE A 64 1.62 -3.47 11.89
CA PHE A 64 0.43 -4.17 11.40
C PHE A 64 -0.82 -3.88 12.24
N PHE A 65 -0.65 -3.78 13.57
CA PHE A 65 -1.73 -3.38 14.46
C PHE A 65 -2.21 -1.96 14.14
N LEU A 66 -1.29 -1.01 13.94
CA LEU A 66 -1.63 0.35 13.52
C LEU A 66 -2.37 0.37 12.17
N VAL A 67 -1.93 -0.40 11.17
CA VAL A 67 -2.63 -0.50 9.88
C VAL A 67 -4.06 -1.02 10.08
N THR A 68 -4.26 -2.03 10.92
CA THR A 68 -5.59 -2.59 11.21
C THR A 68 -6.49 -1.55 11.86
N MET A 69 -6.00 -0.84 12.88
CA MET A 69 -6.76 0.23 13.55
C MET A 69 -7.09 1.38 12.61
N MET A 70 -6.12 1.83 11.80
CA MET A 70 -6.33 2.89 10.81
C MET A 70 -7.34 2.48 9.75
N THR A 71 -7.32 1.22 9.32
CA THR A 71 -8.31 0.69 8.37
C THR A 71 -9.72 0.78 8.93
N ILE A 72 -9.92 0.38 10.19
CA ILE A 72 -11.24 0.46 10.85
C ILE A 72 -11.71 1.92 10.93
N VAL A 73 -10.81 2.83 11.31
CA VAL A 73 -11.13 4.27 11.43
C VAL A 73 -11.49 4.86 10.06
N LEU A 74 -10.68 4.59 9.03
CA LEU A 74 -10.90 5.12 7.68
C LEU A 74 -12.17 4.56 7.03
N ASN A 75 -12.47 3.27 7.22
CA ASN A 75 -13.74 2.70 6.77
C ASN A 75 -14.93 3.36 7.46
N SER A 76 -14.86 3.56 8.78
CA SER A 76 -15.94 4.22 9.54
C SER A 76 -16.14 5.68 9.10
N ASP A 77 -15.05 6.36 8.72
CA ASP A 77 -15.10 7.72 8.18
C ASP A 77 -15.78 7.75 6.79
N ILE A 78 -15.39 6.85 5.88
CA ILE A 78 -16.01 6.74 4.55
C ILE A 78 -17.50 6.44 4.65
N ASP A 79 -17.90 5.52 5.55
CA ASP A 79 -19.32 5.18 5.78
C ASP A 79 -20.13 6.39 6.28
N GLY A 80 -19.49 7.36 6.94
CA GLY A 80 -20.12 8.59 7.42
C GLY A 80 -20.27 9.69 6.38
N VAL A 81 -19.56 9.62 5.24
CA VAL A 81 -19.59 10.66 4.20
C VAL A 81 -20.70 10.38 3.19
N PRO A 82 -21.59 11.35 2.88
CA PRO A 82 -22.60 11.17 1.84
C PRO A 82 -21.96 11.14 0.44
N ASP A 83 -22.55 10.39 -0.50
CA ASP A 83 -22.01 10.18 -1.85
C ASP A 83 -21.72 11.49 -2.62
N THR A 84 -22.51 12.53 -2.38
CA THR A 84 -22.34 13.86 -3.00
C THR A 84 -21.05 14.56 -2.58
N LEU A 85 -20.46 14.21 -1.43
CA LEU A 85 -19.23 14.81 -0.91
C LEU A 85 -18.02 13.87 -0.96
N LEU A 86 -18.22 12.62 -1.40
CA LEU A 86 -17.21 11.57 -1.34
C LEU A 86 -15.96 11.91 -2.16
N ILE A 87 -16.12 12.47 -3.36
CA ILE A 87 -14.99 12.81 -4.25
C ILE A 87 -14.13 13.92 -3.62
N ALA A 88 -14.76 15.00 -3.16
CA ALA A 88 -14.07 16.11 -2.50
C ALA A 88 -13.33 15.65 -1.23
N HIS A 89 -13.99 14.80 -0.42
CA HIS A 89 -13.40 14.22 0.77
C HIS A 89 -12.16 13.37 0.46
N LEU A 90 -12.24 12.48 -0.54
CA LEU A 90 -11.14 11.61 -0.92
C LEU A 90 -9.95 12.36 -1.54
N GLN A 91 -10.21 13.49 -2.22
CA GLN A 91 -9.16 14.36 -2.76
C GLN A 91 -8.39 15.07 -1.63
N GLU A 92 -9.08 15.63 -0.64
CA GLU A 92 -8.43 16.30 0.50
C GLU A 92 -7.69 15.31 1.43
N SER A 93 -8.21 14.08 1.54
CA SER A 93 -7.71 13.05 2.47
C SER A 93 -6.86 11.95 1.81
N LEU A 94 -6.41 12.15 0.57
CA LEU A 94 -5.70 11.13 -0.22
C LEU A 94 -4.46 10.56 0.51
N THR A 95 -3.71 11.45 1.17
CA THR A 95 -2.52 11.09 1.94
C THR A 95 -2.85 10.17 3.10
N MET A 96 -3.93 10.46 3.83
CA MET A 96 -4.39 9.65 4.97
C MET A 96 -4.79 8.26 4.54
N HIS A 97 -5.44 8.11 3.39
CA HIS A 97 -5.80 6.79 2.90
C HIS A 97 -4.59 5.99 2.39
N SER A 98 -3.59 6.68 1.83
CA SER A 98 -2.34 6.05 1.36
C SER A 98 -1.43 5.56 2.49
N ILE A 99 -1.58 6.11 3.70
CA ILE A 99 -0.70 5.80 4.83
C ILE A 99 -0.81 4.32 5.25
N THR A 100 -1.99 3.71 5.11
CA THR A 100 -2.22 2.31 5.46
C THR A 100 -1.37 1.38 4.61
N ALA A 101 -1.33 1.62 3.29
CA ALA A 101 -0.52 0.86 2.35
C ALA A 101 0.99 1.05 2.61
N ILE A 102 1.42 2.27 2.95
CA ILE A 102 2.82 2.57 3.26
C ILE A 102 3.25 1.85 4.54
N LEU A 103 2.48 1.99 5.63
CA LEU A 103 2.76 1.35 6.90
C LEU A 103 2.75 -0.18 6.76
N LEU A 104 1.85 -0.74 5.93
CA LEU A 104 1.82 -2.16 5.64
C LEU A 104 3.11 -2.62 4.94
N MET A 105 3.57 -1.90 3.91
CA MET A 105 4.84 -2.21 3.23
C MET A 105 6.03 -2.11 4.18
N CYS A 106 6.06 -1.09 5.05
CA CYS A 106 7.08 -0.96 6.09
C CYS A 106 7.04 -2.14 7.06
N GLY A 107 5.85 -2.53 7.53
CA GLY A 107 5.67 -3.67 8.43
C GLY A 107 6.16 -4.98 7.78
N VAL A 108 5.80 -5.23 6.52
CA VAL A 108 6.26 -6.41 5.76
C VAL A 108 7.78 -6.39 5.59
N ALA A 109 8.39 -5.24 5.31
CA ALA A 109 9.84 -5.13 5.18
C ALA A 109 10.55 -5.43 6.51
N VAL A 110 10.06 -4.89 7.62
CA VAL A 110 10.61 -5.14 8.96
C VAL A 110 10.43 -6.62 9.35
N LEU A 111 9.26 -7.20 9.10
CA LEU A 111 8.98 -8.63 9.32
C LEU A 111 9.93 -9.52 8.51
N ALA A 112 10.18 -9.20 7.25
CA ALA A 112 11.11 -9.97 6.41
C ALA A 112 12.55 -9.93 6.95
N VAL A 113 12.96 -8.81 7.57
CA VAL A 113 14.26 -8.71 8.27
C VAL A 113 14.29 -9.59 9.51
N GLY A 114 13.25 -9.54 10.34
CA GLY A 114 13.14 -10.40 11.53
C GLY A 114 13.23 -11.88 11.15
N TYR A 115 12.42 -12.29 10.17
CA TYR A 115 12.42 -13.65 9.65
C TYR A 115 13.76 -14.10 9.06
N GLY A 116 14.48 -13.21 8.38
CA GLY A 116 15.82 -13.50 7.88
C GLY A 116 16.80 -13.79 9.02
N VAL A 117 16.76 -13.00 10.09
CA VAL A 117 17.59 -13.24 11.28
C VAL A 117 17.21 -14.55 11.95
N ASP A 118 15.92 -14.85 12.11
CA ASP A 118 15.40 -16.12 12.66
C ASP A 118 15.97 -17.34 11.90
N ILE A 119 15.88 -17.32 10.57
CA ILE A 119 16.41 -18.42 9.73
C ILE A 119 17.91 -18.61 9.94
N ASN A 120 18.69 -17.53 9.99
CA ASN A 120 20.14 -17.63 10.18
C ASN A 120 20.48 -18.28 11.53
N GLU A 121 19.74 -17.96 12.60
CA GLU A 121 19.95 -18.58 13.90
C GLU A 121 19.54 -20.06 13.93
N ARG A 122 18.44 -20.44 13.26
CA ARG A 122 17.97 -21.84 13.22
C ARG A 122 18.85 -22.75 12.37
N VAL A 123 19.31 -22.26 11.22
CA VAL A 123 20.07 -23.06 10.25
C VAL A 123 21.58 -23.05 10.57
N GLY A 124 22.04 -22.08 11.37
CA GLY A 124 23.47 -21.76 11.54
C GLY A 124 23.98 -20.92 10.37
N CYS A 125 25.24 -20.43 10.42
CA CYS A 125 25.80 -19.61 9.34
C CYS A 125 26.45 -20.48 8.23
N PRO A 126 25.83 -20.74 7.06
CA PRO A 126 26.45 -21.52 6.00
C PRO A 126 27.32 -20.57 5.14
N GLY A 127 28.42 -20.09 5.72
CA GLY A 127 29.41 -19.20 5.07
C GLY A 127 28.92 -17.78 4.73
N LEU A 128 27.64 -17.59 4.43
CA LEU A 128 27.01 -16.30 4.12
C LEU A 128 25.68 -16.20 4.90
N PRO A 129 25.41 -15.09 5.63
CA PRO A 129 24.15 -14.90 6.33
C PRO A 129 23.03 -14.61 5.33
N TRP A 130 22.45 -15.66 4.74
CA TRP A 130 21.40 -15.55 3.72
C TRP A 130 20.24 -14.67 4.15
N GLY A 131 19.82 -14.76 5.41
CA GLY A 131 18.77 -13.92 5.96
C GLY A 131 19.09 -12.42 5.95
N LEU A 132 20.37 -12.03 6.05
CA LEU A 132 20.78 -10.63 6.03
C LEU A 132 20.69 -10.02 4.63
N PHE A 133 20.90 -10.83 3.58
CA PHE A 133 20.85 -10.39 2.19
C PHE A 133 19.46 -10.56 1.57
N ALA A 134 18.78 -11.67 1.88
CA ALA A 134 17.44 -11.93 1.39
C ALA A 134 16.44 -10.90 1.96
N ALA A 135 16.56 -10.55 3.25
CA ALA A 135 15.68 -9.61 3.92
C ALA A 135 15.50 -8.25 3.23
N PRO A 136 16.56 -7.53 2.79
CA PRO A 136 16.41 -6.29 2.02
C PRO A 136 16.06 -6.54 0.54
N LEU A 137 16.42 -7.69 -0.03
CA LEU A 137 16.09 -8.03 -1.42
C LEU A 137 14.59 -8.26 -1.63
N PHE A 138 13.86 -8.80 -0.65
CA PHE A 138 12.41 -8.97 -0.72
C PHE A 138 11.63 -7.65 -0.88
N PRO A 139 11.80 -6.61 -0.03
CA PRO A 139 11.13 -5.34 -0.20
C PRO A 139 11.64 -4.60 -1.45
N LEU A 140 12.93 -4.67 -1.78
CA LEU A 140 13.45 -4.07 -3.02
C LEU A 140 12.84 -4.72 -4.27
N GLY A 141 12.76 -6.05 -4.30
CA GLY A 141 12.13 -6.81 -5.38
C GLY A 141 10.64 -6.50 -5.49
N SER A 142 9.95 -6.38 -4.36
CA SER A 142 8.52 -6.00 -4.31
C SER A 142 8.31 -4.58 -4.83
N LEU A 143 9.15 -3.62 -4.46
CA LEU A 143 9.11 -2.24 -4.97
C LEU A 143 9.45 -2.17 -6.46
N ALA A 144 10.43 -2.94 -6.92
CA ALA A 144 10.78 -3.05 -8.34
C ALA A 144 9.63 -3.65 -9.15
N PHE A 145 8.98 -4.69 -8.62
CA PHE A 145 7.81 -5.30 -9.25
C PHE A 145 6.62 -4.33 -9.28
N LEU A 146 6.37 -3.59 -8.20
CA LEU A 146 5.37 -2.52 -8.17
C LEU A 146 5.68 -1.43 -9.21
N ALA A 147 6.94 -1.00 -9.32
CA ALA A 147 7.36 -0.03 -10.32
C ALA A 147 7.17 -0.56 -11.76
N TYR A 148 7.46 -1.85 -11.99
CA TYR A 148 7.21 -2.51 -13.26
C TYR A 148 5.71 -2.55 -13.59
N MET A 149 4.87 -2.98 -12.64
CA MET A 149 3.41 -3.01 -12.80
C MET A 149 2.84 -1.60 -13.06
N ARG A 150 3.40 -0.56 -12.43
CA ARG A 150 3.04 0.84 -12.72
C ARG A 150 3.42 1.25 -14.14
N SER A 151 4.64 0.90 -14.58
CA SER A 151 5.08 1.16 -15.95
C SER A 151 4.13 0.50 -16.96
N LEU A 152 3.76 -0.75 -16.69
CA LEU A 152 2.82 -1.50 -17.53
C LEU A 152 1.44 -0.82 -17.58
N ARG A 153 0.88 -0.38 -16.44
CA ARG A 153 -0.39 0.37 -16.41
C ARG A 153 -0.32 1.66 -17.24
N ARG A 154 0.77 2.41 -17.15
CA ARG A 154 0.98 3.63 -17.94
C ARG A 154 1.05 3.34 -19.43
N THR A 155 1.69 2.24 -19.84
CA THR A 155 1.75 1.84 -21.25
C THR A 155 0.39 1.41 -21.78
N THR A 156 -0.37 0.63 -21.01
CA THR A 156 -1.71 0.16 -21.39
C THR A 156 -2.73 1.31 -21.45
N GLY A 157 -2.65 2.25 -20.52
CA GLY A 157 -3.50 3.45 -20.52
C GLY A 157 -3.26 4.37 -21.72
N ARG A 158 -1.99 4.47 -22.18
CA ARG A 158 -1.62 5.22 -23.39
C ARG A 158 -2.13 4.57 -24.68
N THR A 159 -2.11 3.24 -24.78
CA THR A 159 -2.53 2.52 -26.01
C THR A 159 -4.03 2.57 -26.28
N ASN A 160 -4.86 2.76 -25.25
CA ASN A 160 -6.32 2.71 -25.41
C ASN A 160 -6.98 4.09 -25.63
N GLN A 161 -6.20 5.15 -25.91
CA GLN A 161 -6.72 6.51 -26.16
C GLN A 161 -7.58 7.09 -25.00
N TRP A 162 -7.53 6.47 -23.83
CA TRP A 162 -7.93 7.11 -22.58
C TRP A 162 -6.82 8.08 -22.24
N ASN A 163 -7.14 9.36 -22.06
CA ASN A 163 -6.21 10.41 -21.61
C ASN A 163 -5.86 10.19 -20.13
N SER A 164 -5.45 8.96 -19.80
CA SER A 164 -5.55 8.41 -18.48
C SER A 164 -4.25 8.65 -17.74
N GLN A 165 -4.34 9.45 -16.70
CA GLN A 165 -3.29 9.62 -15.69
C GLN A 165 -3.15 8.35 -14.81
N LEU A 166 -3.42 7.16 -15.37
CA LEU A 166 -3.30 5.85 -14.75
C LEU A 166 -1.83 5.58 -14.37
N GLY A 167 -1.60 5.14 -13.13
CA GLY A 167 -0.28 4.86 -12.58
C GLY A 167 0.47 6.09 -12.06
N LYS A 168 -0.23 7.20 -11.73
CA LYS A 168 0.37 8.32 -10.98
C LYS A 168 0.42 8.02 -9.49
N SER A 169 -0.62 7.39 -8.95
CA SER A 169 -0.63 6.99 -7.55
C SER A 169 0.31 5.82 -7.30
N ALA A 170 1.19 5.99 -6.32
CA ALA A 170 2.17 4.98 -5.98
C ALA A 170 1.54 3.82 -5.20
N CYS A 171 0.79 4.13 -4.15
CA CYS A 171 0.37 3.16 -3.14
C CYS A 171 -1.13 2.86 -3.16
N VAL A 172 -1.90 3.60 -3.96
CA VAL A 172 -3.36 3.61 -3.88
C VAL A 172 -3.95 3.47 -5.28
N PRO A 173 -4.32 2.26 -5.73
CA PRO A 173 -4.80 2.03 -7.09
C PRO A 173 -6.06 2.82 -7.46
N TRP A 174 -6.95 3.06 -6.48
CA TRP A 174 -8.19 3.82 -6.69
C TRP A 174 -7.96 5.33 -6.82
N ALA A 175 -6.82 5.86 -6.38
CA ALA A 175 -6.53 7.29 -6.53
C ALA A 175 -6.38 7.69 -8.00
N ASP A 176 -6.03 6.75 -8.88
CA ASP A 176 -6.03 6.98 -10.33
C ASP A 176 -7.47 7.17 -10.89
N LEU A 177 -8.51 6.71 -10.17
CA LEU A 177 -9.92 6.91 -10.54
C LEU A 177 -10.39 8.33 -10.20
N LEU A 178 -9.87 8.96 -9.14
CA LEU A 178 -10.22 10.33 -8.77
C LEU A 178 -9.79 11.37 -9.81
N VAL A 179 -8.64 11.15 -10.45
CA VAL A 179 -8.12 12.05 -11.48
C VAL A 179 -8.96 12.00 -12.76
N SER A 180 -9.61 10.87 -13.02
CA SER A 180 -10.57 10.75 -14.12
C SER A 180 -11.87 11.53 -13.85
N ALA A 181 -12.19 11.84 -12.59
CA ALA A 181 -13.38 12.61 -12.23
C ALA A 181 -13.21 14.09 -12.56
N GLU A 182 -12.03 14.63 -12.26
CA GLU A 182 -11.68 16.03 -12.48
C GLU A 182 -11.70 16.41 -13.97
N ASP A 183 -11.16 15.54 -14.84
CA ASP A 183 -11.19 15.75 -16.30
C ASP A 183 -12.61 15.62 -16.90
N GLY A 184 -13.50 14.87 -16.25
CA GLY A 184 -14.92 14.72 -16.62
C GLY A 184 -15.74 15.95 -16.28
N ASP A 185 -15.63 16.43 -15.04
CA ASP A 185 -16.35 17.60 -14.53
C ASP A 185 -15.93 18.90 -15.24
N ILE A 186 -14.64 19.09 -15.53
CA ILE A 186 -14.15 20.28 -16.27
C ILE A 186 -14.71 20.30 -17.71
N ARG A 187 -14.84 19.12 -18.34
CA ARG A 187 -15.40 19.00 -19.69
C ARG A 187 -16.90 19.19 -19.74
N GLU A 188 -17.61 18.72 -18.72
CA GLU A 188 -19.06 18.88 -18.61
C GLU A 188 -19.42 20.33 -18.25
N ALA A 189 -18.63 21.00 -17.38
CA ALA A 189 -18.73 22.43 -17.12
C ALA A 189 -18.43 23.27 -18.39
N ALA A 190 -17.37 22.95 -19.15
CA ALA A 190 -17.06 23.65 -20.41
C ALA A 190 -18.12 23.44 -21.50
N ALA A 191 -18.77 22.26 -21.53
CA ALA A 191 -19.85 21.95 -22.46
C ALA A 191 -21.18 22.63 -22.07
N ALA A 192 -21.46 22.76 -20.76
CA ALA A 192 -22.65 23.45 -20.24
C ALA A 192 -22.58 24.98 -20.44
N ASP A 193 -21.38 25.56 -20.43
CA ASP A 193 -21.17 27.02 -20.55
C ASP A 193 -20.80 27.50 -21.97
N GLY A 194 -20.69 26.59 -22.95
CA GLY A 194 -20.39 26.96 -24.35
C GLY A 194 -19.06 27.69 -24.55
N VAL A 195 -18.11 27.53 -23.62
CA VAL A 195 -16.83 28.25 -23.63
C VAL A 195 -15.83 27.52 -24.53
N VAL A 196 -15.48 28.16 -25.65
CA VAL A 196 -14.38 27.77 -26.52
C VAL A 196 -13.06 27.98 -25.76
N LEU A 197 -12.42 26.89 -25.33
CA LEU A 197 -11.07 26.93 -24.77
C LEU A 197 -10.10 27.46 -25.83
N MET A 198 -9.62 28.70 -25.66
CA MET A 198 -8.50 29.23 -26.44
C MET A 198 -7.23 28.44 -26.09
N GLU A 199 -6.54 27.96 -27.12
CA GLU A 199 -5.20 27.37 -26.99
C GLU A 199 -4.23 28.38 -26.38
N PRO A 200 -3.33 27.97 -25.47
CA PRO A 200 -2.34 28.87 -24.92
C PRO A 200 -1.29 29.17 -26.00
N VAL A 201 -1.21 30.45 -26.39
CA VAL A 201 -0.06 31.02 -27.09
C VAL A 201 1.00 31.34 -26.03
N GLY A 202 2.11 30.63 -26.05
CA GLY A 202 3.28 30.90 -25.21
C GLY A 202 4.19 29.71 -25.01
#